data_AF-A0A7H4MWY5-F1
#
_entry.id   AF-A0A7H4MWY5-F1
#
_cell.length_a   1.000
_cell.length_b   1.000
_cell.length_c   1.000
_cell.angle_alpha   90.00
_cell.angle_beta   90.00
_cell.angle_gamma   90.00
#
_symmetry.space_group_name_H-M   'P 1'
#
loop_
_entity.id
_entity.type
_entity.pdbx_description
1 polymer ?
#
loop_
_entity_poly.entity_id
_entity_poly.type
_entity_poly.pdbx_seq_one_letter_code
_entity_poly.pdbx_strand_id
1 'polypeptide(L)'
;MLRSLKNLTEEDKAAIKYLSFLTLKPTMYIANVNEDGFENNPYLDKVREIAAAEGSVVVAVCAAVESDIAELDDADRDEFMAELGLEEPA
;
A
#
# COMPACT_ATOMS: atom_id res chain seq x y z
N MET A 1 -10.28 -11.42 9.96
CA MET A 1 -8.94 -11.51 10.58
C MET A 1 -9.00 -10.88 11.97
N LEU A 2 -8.03 -11.11 12.88
CA LEU A 2 -8.07 -10.44 14.20
C LEU A 2 -8.07 -8.91 14.07
N ARG A 3 -7.35 -8.37 13.08
CA ARG A 3 -7.38 -6.94 12.72
C ARG A 3 -8.75 -6.41 12.26
N SER A 4 -9.63 -7.27 11.73
CA SER A 4 -10.96 -6.84 11.22
C SER A 4 -12.05 -6.87 12.30
N LEU A 5 -11.70 -7.22 13.54
CA LEU A 5 -12.63 -7.20 14.67
C LEU A 5 -12.80 -5.75 15.15
N LYS A 6 -14.00 -5.19 14.98
CA LYS A 6 -14.29 -3.79 15.31
C LYS A 6 -14.22 -3.46 16.81
N ASN A 7 -14.33 -4.47 17.68
CA ASN A 7 -14.49 -4.28 19.13
C ASN A 7 -13.37 -4.94 19.95
N LEU A 8 -12.17 -5.09 19.38
CA LEU A 8 -11.03 -5.62 20.13
C LEU A 8 -10.39 -4.50 20.97
N THR A 9 -10.61 -4.53 22.29
CA THR A 9 -10.12 -3.50 23.20
C THR A 9 -8.61 -3.60 23.43
N GLU A 10 -8.01 -2.57 24.03
CA GLU A 10 -6.59 -2.63 24.41
C GLU A 10 -6.31 -3.68 25.49
N GLU A 11 -7.26 -3.94 26.39
CA GLU A 11 -7.16 -5.03 27.38
C GLU A 11 -7.18 -6.41 26.69
N ASP A 12 -8.06 -6.61 25.71
CA ASP A 12 -8.10 -7.85 24.93
C ASP A 12 -6.78 -8.07 24.16
N LYS A 13 -6.27 -7.01 23.53
CA LYS A 13 -4.97 -7.06 22.81
C LYS A 13 -3.83 -7.37 23.77
N ALA A 14 -3.83 -6.80 24.97
CA ALA A 14 -2.82 -7.07 25.99
C ALA A 14 -2.87 -8.53 26.46
N ALA A 15 -4.08 -9.07 26.67
CA ALA A 15 -4.27 -10.46 27.08
C ALA A 15 -3.73 -11.46 26.05
N ILE A 16 -3.84 -11.17 24.75
CA ILE A 16 -3.38 -12.08 23.68
C ILE A 16 -2.00 -11.73 23.11
N LYS A 17 -1.32 -10.69 23.61
CA LYS A 17 -0.06 -10.18 23.05
C LYS A 17 1.04 -11.25 22.97
N TYR A 18 1.12 -12.13 23.97
CA TYR A 18 2.14 -13.18 24.05
C TYR A 18 2.00 -14.24 22.93
N LEU A 19 0.81 -14.36 22.33
CA LEU A 19 0.54 -15.32 21.25
C LEU A 19 1.10 -14.86 19.90
N SER A 20 1.47 -13.59 19.76
CA SER A 20 2.11 -13.04 18.55
C SER A 20 1.36 -13.36 17.24
N PHE A 21 0.04 -13.19 17.24
CA PHE A 21 -0.79 -13.52 16.08
C PHE A 21 -0.38 -12.74 14.82
N LEU A 22 -0.17 -13.47 13.72
CA LEU A 22 0.15 -12.88 12.41
C LEU A 22 -0.95 -11.95 11.91
N THR A 23 -2.22 -12.34 12.09
CA THR A 23 -3.40 -11.61 11.61
C THR A 23 -3.79 -10.39 12.45
N LEU A 24 -3.04 -10.13 13.53
CA LEU A 24 -3.18 -8.94 14.38
C LEU A 24 -2.15 -7.86 14.02
N LYS A 25 -1.11 -8.20 13.24
CA LYS A 25 -0.09 -7.22 12.84
C LYS A 25 -0.73 -6.11 11.97
N PRO A 26 -0.31 -4.84 12.15
CA PRO A 26 -0.65 -3.77 11.22
C PRO A 26 -0.32 -4.19 9.79
N THR A 27 -1.23 -3.93 8.86
CA THR A 27 -1.13 -4.39 7.47
C THR A 27 -1.47 -3.23 6.55
N MET A 28 -0.80 -3.17 5.40
CA MET A 28 -1.12 -2.28 4.29
C MET A 28 -1.14 -3.08 2.99
N TYR A 29 -1.86 -2.59 2.00
CA TYR A 29 -1.94 -3.16 0.67
C TYR A 29 -1.10 -2.31 -0.28
N ILE A 30 -0.12 -2.96 -0.91
CA ILE A 30 0.63 -2.37 -2.01
C ILE A 30 -0.02 -2.89 -3.30
N ALA A 31 -0.77 -2.02 -3.98
CA ALA A 31 -1.47 -2.33 -5.21
C ALA A 31 -0.57 -1.98 -6.39
N ASN A 32 0.05 -3.01 -6.98
CA ASN A 32 0.83 -2.83 -8.19
C ASN A 32 -0.10 -2.59 -9.39
N VAL A 33 0.06 -1.44 -10.05
CA VAL A 33 -0.72 -1.02 -11.22
C VAL A 33 0.21 -0.71 -12.40
N ASN A 34 -0.36 -0.67 -13.60
CA ASN A 34 0.33 -0.15 -14.77
C ASN A 34 0.45 1.39 -14.66
N GLU A 35 1.27 2.00 -15.51
CA GLU A 35 1.48 3.47 -15.58
C GLU A 35 0.19 4.28 -15.72
N ASP A 36 -0.80 3.76 -16.45
CA ASP A 36 -2.11 4.36 -16.64
C ASP A 36 -3.17 3.86 -15.65
N GLY A 37 -2.76 2.97 -14.73
CA GLY A 37 -3.65 2.20 -13.86
C GLY A 37 -3.96 2.85 -12.51
N PHE A 38 -3.55 4.10 -12.29
CA PHE A 38 -3.82 4.87 -11.06
C PHE A 38 -5.27 5.37 -10.97
N GLU A 39 -5.89 5.61 -12.12
CA GLU A 39 -7.28 6.06 -12.24
C GLU A 39 -8.11 5.06 -13.05
N ASN A 40 -9.43 5.03 -12.81
CA ASN A 40 -10.39 4.17 -13.53
C ASN A 40 -10.02 2.67 -13.58
N ASN A 41 -9.29 2.19 -12.57
CA ASN A 41 -8.87 0.80 -12.49
C ASN A 41 -9.80 0.00 -11.57
N PRO A 42 -10.65 -0.89 -12.12
CA PRO A 42 -11.62 -1.64 -11.32
C PRO A 42 -10.96 -2.61 -10.32
N TYR A 43 -9.72 -3.04 -10.58
CA TYR A 43 -8.97 -3.86 -9.64
C TYR A 43 -8.47 -3.04 -8.46
N LEU A 44 -8.00 -1.81 -8.70
CA LEU A 44 -7.58 -0.90 -7.65
C LEU A 44 -8.75 -0.54 -6.74
N ASP A 45 -9.92 -0.26 -7.31
CA ASP A 45 -11.14 0.03 -6.54
C ASP A 45 -11.55 -1.16 -5.67
N LYS A 46 -11.46 -2.38 -6.19
CA LYS A 46 -11.73 -3.60 -5.43
C LYS A 46 -10.75 -3.80 -4.28
N VAL A 47 -9.47 -3.49 -4.48
CA VAL A 47 -8.46 -3.56 -3.41
C VAL A 47 -8.74 -2.51 -2.33
N ARG A 48 -9.13 -1.29 -2.73
CA ARG A 48 -9.56 -0.23 -1.79
C ARG A 48 -10.75 -0.65 -0.95
N GLU A 49 -11.76 -1.30 -1.56
CA GLU A 49 -12.92 -1.83 -0.83
C GLU A 49 -12.51 -2.88 0.21
N ILE A 50 -11.68 -3.85 -0.17
CA ILE A 50 -11.21 -4.92 0.72
C ILE A 50 -10.40 -4.32 1.88
N ALA A 51 -9.47 -3.41 1.58
CA ALA A 51 -8.63 -2.78 2.57
C ALA A 51 -9.45 -1.94 3.56
N ALA A 52 -10.45 -1.21 3.09
CA ALA A 52 -11.36 -0.44 3.94
C ALA A 52 -12.16 -1.35 4.89
N ALA A 53 -12.63 -2.51 4.41
CA ALA A 53 -13.31 -3.50 5.24
C ALA A 53 -12.40 -4.10 6.33
N GLU A 54 -11.09 -4.16 6.07
CA GLU A 54 -10.08 -4.65 7.00
C GLU A 54 -9.41 -3.57 7.86
N GLY A 55 -9.75 -2.28 7.66
CA GLY A 55 -9.12 -1.16 8.35
C GLY A 55 -7.64 -0.97 7.97
N SER A 56 -7.27 -1.30 6.73
CA SER A 56 -5.92 -1.22 6.20
C SER A 56 -5.80 -0.10 5.15
N VAL A 57 -4.60 0.45 5.00
CA VAL A 57 -4.29 1.48 3.99
C VAL A 57 -3.93 0.80 2.66
N VAL A 58 -4.26 1.45 1.54
CA VAL A 58 -3.82 1.06 0.19
C VAL A 58 -2.88 2.12 -0.36
N VAL A 59 -1.75 1.67 -0.89
CA VAL A 59 -0.81 2.48 -1.68
C VAL A 59 -0.76 1.87 -3.07
N ALA A 60 -1.07 2.67 -4.09
CA ALA A 60 -0.94 2.24 -5.48
C ALA A 60 0.45 2.63 -5.97
N VAL A 61 1.18 1.66 -6.54
CA VAL A 61 2.54 1.86 -7.07
C VAL A 61 2.64 1.25 -8.46
N CYS A 62 3.46 1.82 -9.32
CA CYS A 62 3.83 1.18 -10.58
C CYS A 62 5.24 0.60 -10.45
N ALA A 63 5.33 -0.70 -10.12
CA ALA A 63 6.64 -1.30 -9.82
C ALA A 63 7.60 -1.30 -11.02
N ALA A 64 7.09 -1.18 -12.25
CA ALA A 64 7.93 -1.02 -13.44
C ALA A 64 8.61 0.34 -13.45
N VAL A 65 7.84 1.43 -13.32
CA VAL A 65 8.36 2.81 -13.23
C VAL A 65 9.32 2.96 -12.05
N GLU A 66 8.99 2.41 -10.88
CA GLU A 66 9.86 2.47 -9.71
C GLU A 66 11.19 1.73 -9.93
N SER A 67 11.17 0.62 -10.68
CA SER A 67 12.38 -0.12 -11.02
C SER A 67 13.26 0.68 -11.98
N ASP A 68 12.68 1.34 -12.97
CA ASP A 68 13.41 2.18 -13.92
C ASP A 68 14.03 3.38 -13.19
N ILE A 69 13.26 4.05 -12.33
CA ILE A 69 13.72 5.15 -11.47
C ILE A 69 14.90 4.73 -10.57
N ALA A 70 14.86 3.51 -10.02
CA ALA A 70 15.89 3.01 -9.12
C ALA A 70 17.25 2.76 -9.81
N GLU A 71 17.28 2.62 -11.13
CA GLU A 71 18.50 2.41 -11.92
C GLU A 71 19.13 3.71 -12.45
N LEU A 72 18.38 4.82 -12.42
CA LEU A 72 18.83 6.14 -12.87
C LEU A 72 19.70 6.83 -11.83
N ASP A 73 20.55 7.76 -12.30
CA ASP A 73 21.25 8.67 -11.41
C ASP A 73 20.32 9.80 -10.92
N ASP A 74 20.77 10.58 -9.93
CA ASP A 74 19.93 11.61 -9.32
C ASP A 74 19.46 12.68 -10.33
N ALA A 75 20.24 12.96 -11.38
CA ALA A 75 19.89 13.98 -12.37
C ALA A 75 18.86 13.44 -13.36
N ASP A 76 19.07 12.22 -13.85
CA ASP A 76 18.17 11.54 -14.79
C ASP A 76 16.85 11.16 -14.13
N ARG A 77 16.87 10.80 -12.83
CA ARG A 77 15.66 10.52 -12.05
C ARG A 77 14.74 11.72 -11.98
N ASP A 78 15.27 12.88 -11.61
CA ASP A 78 14.47 14.09 -11.39
C ASP A 78 13.84 14.58 -12.72
N GLU A 79 14.54 14.40 -13.85
CA GLU A 79 14.00 14.65 -15.18
C GLU A 79 12.87 13.66 -15.55
N PHE A 80 13.10 12.36 -15.33
CA PHE A 80 12.11 11.31 -15.61
C PHE A 80 10.83 11.44 -14.76
N MET A 81 10.96 11.77 -13.48
CA MET A 81 9.80 12.03 -12.60
C MET A 81 9.01 13.26 -13.07
N ALA A 82 9.68 14.31 -13.52
CA ALA A 82 9.02 15.51 -14.05
C ALA A 82 8.25 15.22 -15.35
N GLU A 83 8.76 14.34 -16.22
CA GLU A 83 8.06 13.89 -17.44
C GLU A 83 6.78 13.10 -17.12
N LEU A 84 6.82 12.28 -16.07
CA LEU A 84 5.68 11.49 -15.59
C LEU A 84 4.70 12.29 -14.71
N GLY A 85 5.04 13.53 -14.34
CA GLY A 85 4.23 14.37 -13.46
C GLY A 85 4.23 13.90 -12.00
N LEU A 86 5.28 13.19 -11.57
CA LEU A 86 5.46 12.69 -10.21
C LEU A 86 6.35 13.64 -9.41
N GLU A 87 5.95 13.97 -8.18
CA GLU A 87 6.75 14.80 -7.25
C GLU A 87 7.68 13.97 -6.37
N GLU A 88 7.33 12.70 -6.14
CA GLU A 88 8.10 11.76 -5.33
C GLU A 88 7.91 10.33 -5.88
N PRO A 89 8.93 9.46 -5.76
CA PRO A 89 8.77 8.03 -6.01
C PRO A 89 7.80 7.41 -4.99
N ALA A 90 7.02 6.41 -5.42
CA ALA A 90 5.87 5.87 -4.68
C ALA A 90 6.20 4.78 -3.65
#